data_AF-A0A914U1V6-F1
#
_entry.id   AF-A0A914U1V6-F1
#
_cell.length_a   1.000
_cell.length_b   1.000
_cell.length_c   1.000
_cell.angle_alpha   90.00
_cell.angle_beta   90.00
_cell.angle_gamma   90.00
#
_symmetry.space_group_name_H-M   'P 1'
#
loop_
_entity.id
_entity.type
_entity.pdbx_description
1 polymer ?
#
loop_
_entity_poly.entity_id
_entity_poly.type
_entity_poly.pdbx_seq_one_letter_code
_entity_poly.pdbx_strand_id
1 'polypeptide(L)'
;MCCHRLTKMSYDLAAAERAAYAPFFGYAGAASAQIFTVFGAAYGTAKSAVGICSMGVMRPELIMKSVIPVIMAGIIGIYGLVVAMVLKGKVSASSAGYTLEKGFAHLAAGLTCG
;
A
#
# COMPACT_ATOMS: atom_id res chain seq x y z
N MET A 1 -46.56 15.49 -6.51
CA MET A 1 -45.67 14.33 -6.74
C MET A 1 -44.61 14.50 -7.85
N CYS A 2 -44.44 15.67 -8.51
CA CYS A 2 -43.38 15.86 -9.53
C CYS A 2 -42.30 16.93 -9.23
N CYS A 3 -42.36 17.66 -8.12
CA CYS A 3 -41.44 18.78 -7.83
C CYS A 3 -40.38 18.47 -6.75
N HIS A 4 -39.94 17.22 -6.62
CA HIS A 4 -38.81 16.87 -5.73
C HIS A 4 -37.77 15.96 -6.39
N ARG A 5 -37.87 15.77 -7.71
CA ARG A 5 -36.97 14.92 -8.51
C ARG A 5 -36.08 15.71 -9.47
N LEU A 6 -36.33 17.00 -9.66
CA LEU A 6 -35.63 17.84 -10.65
C LEU A 6 -34.35 18.53 -10.16
N THR A 7 -34.05 18.53 -8.85
CA THR A 7 -32.76 19.05 -8.32
C THR A 7 -31.63 18.01 -8.36
N LYS A 8 -31.90 16.73 -8.65
CA LYS A 8 -30.87 15.68 -8.77
C LYS A 8 -30.23 15.56 -10.17
N MET A 9 -30.67 16.38 -11.13
CA MET A 9 -30.08 16.47 -12.47
C MET A 9 -29.13 17.67 -12.64
N SER A 10 -28.73 18.34 -11.55
CA SER A 10 -27.48 19.11 -11.57
C SER A 10 -26.36 18.13 -11.17
N TYR A 11 -26.03 17.25 -12.12
CA TYR A 11 -24.84 16.39 -12.05
C TYR A 11 -23.66 17.32 -11.91
N ASP A 12 -23.23 17.39 -10.66
CA ASP A 12 -21.93 17.75 -10.12
C ASP A 12 -20.78 17.56 -11.12
N LEU A 13 -20.71 18.36 -12.19
CA LEU A 13 -19.64 18.29 -13.18
C LEU A 13 -18.30 18.57 -12.50
N ALA A 14 -18.32 19.46 -11.49
CA ALA A 14 -17.18 19.76 -10.63
C ALA A 14 -16.82 18.60 -9.68
N ALA A 15 -17.76 17.90 -9.03
CA ALA A 15 -17.42 16.70 -8.25
C ALA A 15 -17.16 15.47 -9.11
N ALA A 16 -17.69 15.36 -10.32
CA ALA A 16 -17.34 14.32 -11.29
C ALA A 16 -15.90 14.53 -11.78
N GLU A 17 -15.49 15.78 -12.04
CA GLU A 17 -14.10 16.13 -12.34
C GLU A 17 -13.19 15.91 -11.12
N ARG A 18 -13.61 16.31 -9.90
CA ARG A 18 -12.89 16.00 -8.65
C ARG A 18 -12.78 14.49 -8.38
N ALA A 19 -13.82 13.74 -8.73
CA ALA A 19 -13.86 12.29 -8.57
C ALA A 19 -13.09 11.55 -9.68
N ALA A 20 -12.67 12.23 -10.75
CA ALA A 20 -11.73 11.66 -11.73
C ALA A 20 -10.31 11.53 -11.15
N TYR A 21 -9.87 12.52 -10.36
CA TYR A 21 -8.56 12.49 -9.68
C TYR A 21 -8.57 11.78 -8.32
N ALA A 22 -9.73 11.68 -7.66
CA ALA A 22 -9.83 11.00 -6.36
C ALA A 22 -9.32 9.53 -6.34
N PRO A 23 -9.63 8.65 -7.31
CA PRO A 23 -9.12 7.28 -7.32
C PRO A 23 -7.61 7.20 -7.63
N PHE A 24 -7.04 8.17 -8.34
CA PHE A 24 -5.59 8.22 -8.59
C PHE A 24 -4.81 8.26 -7.28
N PHE A 25 -5.21 9.11 -6.32
CA PHE A 25 -4.57 9.16 -5.00
C PHE A 25 -4.78 7.89 -4.17
N GLY A 26 -5.93 7.21 -4.32
CA GLY A 26 -6.18 5.92 -3.67
C GLY A 26 -5.24 4.81 -4.15
N TYR A 27 -5.03 4.70 -5.47
CA TYR A 27 -4.09 3.74 -6.05
C TYR A 27 -2.63 4.14 -5.83
N ALA A 28 -2.30 5.43 -5.83
CA ALA A 28 -0.98 5.92 -5.46
C ALA A 28 -0.61 5.58 -4.01
N GLY A 29 -1.58 5.64 -3.08
CA GLY A 29 -1.43 5.14 -1.72
C GLY A 29 -1.13 3.64 -1.65
N ALA A 30 -1.86 2.83 -2.39
CA ALA A 30 -1.62 1.38 -2.46
C ALA A 30 -0.25 1.03 -3.08
N ALA A 31 0.17 1.77 -4.10
CA ALA A 31 1.47 1.58 -4.74
C ALA A 31 2.63 1.99 -3.82
N SER A 32 2.56 3.18 -3.22
CA SER A 32 3.59 3.67 -2.30
C SER A 32 3.75 2.77 -1.08
N ALA A 33 2.65 2.29 -0.49
CA ALA A 33 2.69 1.33 0.62
C ALA A 33 3.56 0.11 0.30
N GLN A 34 3.41 -0.45 -0.91
CA GLN A 34 4.14 -1.65 -1.30
C GLN A 34 5.58 -1.42 -1.72
N ILE A 35 5.84 -0.33 -2.44
CA ILE A 35 7.18 -0.02 -2.91
C ILE A 35 8.12 0.20 -1.72
N PHE A 36 7.72 0.98 -0.72
CA PHE A 36 8.58 1.27 0.43
C PHE A 36 8.77 0.07 1.35
N THR A 37 7.72 -0.72 1.65
CA THR A 37 7.86 -1.95 2.45
C THR A 37 8.72 -3.00 1.77
N VAL A 38 8.56 -3.22 0.45
CA VAL A 38 9.42 -4.14 -0.30
C VAL A 38 10.86 -3.64 -0.34
N PHE A 39 11.08 -2.32 -0.43
CA PHE A 39 12.43 -1.76 -0.39
C PHE A 39 13.10 -2.02 0.96
N GLY A 40 12.38 -1.84 2.07
CA GLY A 40 12.86 -2.18 3.42
C GLY A 40 13.16 -3.68 3.58
N ALA A 41 12.28 -4.55 3.10
CA ALA A 41 12.46 -6.00 3.13
C ALA A 41 13.66 -6.45 2.28
N ALA A 42 13.82 -5.88 1.09
CA ALA A 42 14.95 -6.16 0.19
C ALA A 42 16.27 -5.71 0.82
N TYR A 43 16.32 -4.52 1.42
CA TYR A 43 17.52 -4.02 2.09
C TYR A 43 17.90 -4.89 3.31
N GLY A 44 16.93 -5.23 4.16
CA GLY A 44 17.15 -6.10 5.31
C GLY A 44 17.65 -7.50 4.91
N THR A 45 17.11 -8.04 3.82
CA THR A 45 17.54 -9.31 3.24
C THR A 45 18.97 -9.21 2.70
N ALA A 46 19.30 -8.16 1.93
CA ALA A 46 20.63 -7.98 1.36
C ALA A 46 21.71 -7.87 2.44
N LYS A 47 21.49 -7.08 3.49
CA LYS A 47 22.46 -6.92 4.59
C LYS A 47 22.62 -8.20 5.41
N SER A 48 21.52 -8.92 5.67
CA SER A 48 21.57 -10.20 6.39
C SER A 48 22.24 -11.29 5.57
N ALA A 49 22.03 -11.32 4.25
CA ALA A 49 22.64 -12.30 3.34
C ALA A 49 24.16 -12.19 3.33
N VAL A 50 24.73 -10.98 3.33
CA VAL A 50 26.20 -10.79 3.42
C VAL A 50 26.77 -11.42 4.69
N GLY A 51 26.09 -11.26 5.83
CA GLY A 51 26.47 -11.88 7.10
C GLY A 51 26.36 -13.41 7.07
N ILE A 52 25.28 -13.95 6.48
CA ILE A 52 25.08 -15.39 6.34
C ILE A 52 26.16 -16.01 5.43
N CYS A 53 26.51 -15.37 4.32
CA CYS A 53 27.56 -15.85 3.42
C CYS A 53 28.93 -15.89 4.10
N SER A 54 29.26 -14.89 4.92
CA SER A 54 30.50 -14.86 5.69
C SER A 54 30.52 -15.91 6.81
N MET A 55 29.40 -16.09 7.52
CA MET A 55 29.28 -17.11 8.55
C MET A 55 29.28 -18.53 7.98
N GLY A 56 28.76 -18.71 6.75
CA GLY A 56 28.71 -20.00 6.07
C GLY A 56 30.09 -20.59 5.75
N VAL A 57 31.10 -19.74 5.57
CA VAL A 57 32.49 -20.20 5.37
C VAL A 57 33.26 -20.40 6.67
N MET A 58 32.94 -19.65 7.75
CA MET A 58 33.66 -19.76 9.02
C MET A 58 33.10 -20.84 9.95
N ARG A 59 31.77 -20.92 10.10
CA ARG A 59 31.11 -21.87 11.02
C ARG A 59 29.75 -22.33 10.47
N PRO A 60 29.73 -23.39 9.64
CA PRO A 60 28.51 -23.84 8.97
C PRO A 60 27.42 -24.38 9.91
N GLU A 61 27.76 -24.84 11.12
CA GLU A 61 26.78 -25.28 12.12
C GLU A 61 25.79 -24.19 12.55
N LEU A 62 26.18 -22.91 12.43
CA LEU A 62 25.36 -21.79 12.90
C LEU A 62 24.43 -21.22 11.82
N ILE A 63 24.51 -21.69 10.57
CA ILE A 63 23.76 -21.13 9.42
C ILE A 63 22.25 -21.11 9.71
N MET A 64 21.70 -22.20 10.22
CA MET A 64 20.26 -22.36 10.51
C MET A 64 19.73 -21.27 11.46
N LYS A 65 20.52 -20.86 12.47
CA LYS A 65 20.12 -19.80 13.42
C LYS A 65 20.23 -18.40 12.82
N SER A 66 21.18 -18.18 11.90
CA SER A 66 21.38 -16.90 11.23
C SER A 66 20.36 -16.57 10.12
N VAL A 67 19.44 -17.48 9.78
CA VAL A 67 18.35 -17.23 8.81
C VAL A 67 17.19 -16.43 9.42
N ILE A 68 17.02 -16.45 10.75
CA ILE A 68 15.97 -15.72 11.47
C ILE A 68 15.84 -14.24 11.05
N PRO A 69 16.92 -13.43 10.95
CA PRO A 69 16.82 -12.04 10.49
C PRO A 69 16.28 -11.89 9.05
N VAL A 70 16.56 -12.83 8.15
CA VAL A 70 16.01 -12.81 6.77
C VAL A 70 14.50 -13.02 6.80
N ILE A 71 14.03 -13.94 7.65
CA ILE A 71 12.60 -14.20 7.82
C ILE A 71 11.89 -12.96 8.39
N MET A 72 12.49 -12.26 9.36
CA MET A 72 11.93 -11.03 9.91
C MET A 72 11.84 -9.90 8.87
N ALA A 73 12.83 -9.77 7.98
CA ALA A 73 12.75 -8.86 6.84
C ALA A 73 11.63 -9.26 5.85
N GLY A 74 11.42 -10.55 5.62
CA GLY A 74 10.35 -11.06 4.76
C GLY A 74 8.94 -10.73 5.27
N ILE A 75 8.73 -10.76 6.59
CA ILE A 75 7.43 -10.44 7.20
C ILE A 75 7.05 -8.95 6.96
N ILE A 76 8.04 -8.05 6.86
CA ILE A 76 7.79 -6.62 6.54
C ILE A 76 7.17 -6.46 5.14
N GLY A 77 7.61 -7.26 4.16
CA GLY A 77 7.07 -7.22 2.81
C GLY A 77 5.59 -7.64 2.72
N ILE A 78 5.19 -8.65 3.51
CA ILE A 78 3.78 -9.09 3.54
C ILE A 78 2.88 -8.09 4.26
N TYR A 79 3.39 -7.30 5.23
CA TYR A 79 2.60 -6.26 5.88
C TYR A 79 2.11 -5.20 4.87
N GLY A 80 3.00 -4.72 4.01
CA GLY A 80 2.60 -3.79 2.94
C GLY A 80 1.61 -4.40 1.95
N LEU A 81 1.71 -5.70 1.67
CA LEU A 81 0.84 -6.39 0.73
C LEU A 81 -0.59 -6.46 1.25
N VAL A 82 -0.74 -6.81 2.53
CA VAL A 82 -2.05 -6.84 3.20
C VAL A 82 -2.66 -5.44 3.21
N VAL A 83 -1.89 -4.40 3.48
CA VAL A 83 -2.38 -3.01 3.46
C VAL A 83 -2.84 -2.62 2.05
N ALA A 84 -2.04 -2.89 1.00
CA ALA A 84 -2.44 -2.61 -0.38
C ALA A 84 -3.71 -3.37 -0.81
N MET A 85 -3.89 -4.63 -0.39
CA MET A 85 -5.10 -5.40 -0.71
C MET A 85 -6.35 -4.81 -0.01
N VAL A 86 -6.21 -4.36 1.24
CA VAL A 86 -7.31 -3.72 1.98
C VAL A 86 -7.67 -2.38 1.37
N LEU A 87 -6.68 -1.60 0.92
CA LEU A 87 -6.92 -0.34 0.20
C LEU A 87 -7.65 -0.60 -1.12
N LYS A 88 -7.22 -1.60 -1.90
CA LYS A 88 -7.89 -2.01 -3.14
C LYS A 88 -9.35 -2.39 -2.90
N GLY A 89 -9.66 -3.07 -1.80
CA GLY A 89 -11.04 -3.43 -1.44
C GLY A 89 -11.91 -2.25 -0.98
N LYS A 90 -11.29 -1.14 -0.55
CA LYS A 90 -11.99 0.07 -0.09
C LYS A 90 -12.07 1.18 -1.16
N VAL A 91 -11.21 1.15 -2.17
CA VAL A 91 -11.30 2.02 -3.34
C VAL A 91 -12.48 1.58 -4.19
N SER A 92 -13.54 2.40 -4.19
CA SER A 92 -14.72 2.18 -5.04
C SER A 92 -14.62 3.01 -6.32
N ALA A 93 -15.35 2.60 -7.37
CA ALA A 93 -15.43 3.35 -8.61
C ALA A 93 -16.00 4.77 -8.35
N SER A 94 -15.53 5.75 -9.12
CA SER A 94 -15.89 7.17 -9.03
C SER A 94 -17.42 7.41 -8.94
N SER A 95 -18.23 6.54 -9.58
CA SER A 95 -19.70 6.56 -9.52
C SER A 95 -20.34 6.28 -8.15
N ALA A 96 -19.58 5.82 -7.14
CA ALA A 96 -20.09 5.51 -5.80
C ALA A 96 -19.89 6.64 -4.76
N GLY A 97 -19.45 7.84 -5.20
CA GLY A 97 -19.25 8.99 -4.30
C GLY A 97 -17.90 8.96 -3.58
N TYR A 98 -16.82 8.64 -4.30
CA TYR A 98 -15.48 8.65 -3.74
C TYR A 98 -14.96 10.08 -3.61
N THR A 99 -14.92 10.59 -2.38
CA THR A 99 -14.50 11.97 -2.09
C THR A 99 -12.98 12.12 -2.08
N LEU A 100 -12.50 13.31 -2.44
CA LEU A 100 -11.07 13.63 -2.46
C LEU A 100 -10.40 13.45 -1.08
N GLU A 101 -11.11 13.77 0.01
CA GLU A 101 -10.68 13.55 1.40
C GLU A 101 -10.32 12.09 1.67
N LYS A 102 -11.14 11.14 1.16
CA LYS A 102 -10.83 9.71 1.28
C LYS A 102 -9.59 9.35 0.46
N GLY A 103 -9.47 9.90 -0.75
CA GLY A 103 -8.28 9.71 -1.60
C GLY A 103 -6.98 10.10 -0.90
N PHE A 104 -6.95 11.28 -0.25
CA PHE A 104 -5.79 11.71 0.55
C PHE A 104 -5.59 10.88 1.82
N ALA A 105 -6.67 10.46 2.49
CA ALA A 105 -6.56 9.55 3.64
C ALA A 105 -5.95 8.19 3.26
N HIS A 106 -6.30 7.65 2.09
CA HIS A 106 -5.71 6.41 1.57
C HIS A 106 -4.26 6.59 1.12
N LEU A 107 -3.91 7.74 0.55
CA LEU A 107 -2.53 8.11 0.26
C LEU A 107 -1.68 8.19 1.55
N ALA A 108 -2.18 8.88 2.57
CA ALA A 108 -1.52 9.02 3.86
C ALA A 108 -1.36 7.65 4.55
N ALA A 109 -2.41 6.83 4.54
CA ALA A 109 -2.36 5.47 5.08
C ALA A 109 -1.28 4.61 4.40
N GLY A 110 -1.15 4.72 3.07
CA GLY A 110 -0.12 4.02 2.31
C GLY A 110 1.29 4.47 2.68
N LEU A 111 1.51 5.79 2.76
CA LEU A 111 2.81 6.38 3.14
C LEU A 111 3.22 6.09 4.59
N THR A 112 2.26 5.95 5.52
CA THR A 112 2.59 5.63 6.93
C THR A 112 2.99 4.18 7.16
N CYS A 113 2.52 3.26 6.32
CA CYS A 113 2.85 1.84 6.41
C CYS A 113 4.08 1.48 5.55
N GLY A 114 4.29 2.24 4.48
CA GLY A 114 5.43 2.10 3.57
C GLY A 114 6.77 2.21 4.29
#